data_AF-A0A2V1NGX2-F1
#
_entry.id   AF-A0A2V1NGX2-F1
#
_cell.length_a   1.000
_cell.length_b   1.000
_cell.length_c   1.000
_cell.angle_alpha   90.00
_cell.angle_beta   90.00
_cell.angle_gamma   90.00
#
_symmetry.space_group_name_H-M   'P 1'
#
loop_
_entity.id
_entity.type
_entity.pdbx_description
1 polymer ?
#
loop_
_entity_poly.entity_id
_entity_poly.type
_entity_poly.pdbx_seq_one_letter_code
_entity_poly.pdbx_strand_id
1 'polypeptide(L)'
;MKAQDRSTSPGDEAAVPEHLTRDLDRDDLSRMVRDANAAGASFATMEKRARDAGYPLSRSQFNKFALNTVKSAPDEAEIMAIAAGIEKPQRLVTRAAARQYLNFESTELSGFSDEIRVIVAHLAGMQPEDQRRWRAMIEADERSRLEQQHQAEAE
;
A
#
# COMPACT_ATOMS: atom_id res chain seq x y z
N MET A 1 -58.11 16.75 14.22
CA MET A 1 -57.55 16.47 12.87
C MET A 1 -56.31 17.32 12.67
N LYS A 2 -55.13 16.71 12.68
CA LYS A 2 -53.88 17.28 12.14
C LYS A 2 -53.05 16.12 11.60
N ALA A 3 -52.89 16.09 10.28
CA ALA A 3 -51.87 15.32 9.61
C ALA A 3 -50.57 16.12 9.60
N GLN A 4 -49.43 15.45 9.80
CA GLN A 4 -48.20 15.78 9.11
C GLN A 4 -47.24 14.60 9.18
N ASP A 5 -47.16 13.92 8.03
CA ASP A 5 -46.06 13.07 7.59
C ASP A 5 -44.72 13.80 7.75
N ARG A 6 -43.75 13.12 8.35
CA ARG A 6 -42.33 13.28 8.02
C ARG A 6 -41.64 11.92 8.06
N SER A 7 -41.50 11.38 6.87
CA SER A 7 -40.56 10.38 6.41
C SER A 7 -39.37 10.13 7.34
N THR A 8 -39.35 8.96 7.96
CA THR A 8 -38.13 8.36 8.48
C THR A 8 -37.34 7.81 7.29
N SER A 9 -36.29 8.53 6.85
CA SER A 9 -35.27 7.93 5.99
C SER A 9 -34.35 7.06 6.85
N PRO A 10 -34.12 5.79 6.46
CA PRO A 10 -33.16 4.91 7.11
C PRO A 10 -31.76 5.16 6.54
N GLY A 11 -30.73 5.18 7.39
CA GLY A 11 -29.33 5.13 6.95
C GLY A 11 -28.43 6.28 7.39
N ASP A 12 -28.44 6.63 8.68
CA ASP A 12 -27.22 7.15 9.32
C ASP A 12 -26.36 5.92 9.68
N GLU A 13 -25.70 5.34 8.67
CA GLU A 13 -24.48 4.57 8.94
C GLU A 13 -23.47 5.59 9.46
N ALA A 14 -23.18 5.49 10.76
CA ALA A 14 -22.23 6.35 11.45
C ALA A 14 -20.91 6.39 10.67
N ALA A 15 -20.70 7.48 9.92
CA ALA A 15 -19.46 7.74 9.24
C ALA A 15 -18.33 7.73 10.27
N VAL A 16 -17.41 6.79 10.12
CA VAL A 16 -16.25 6.64 11.01
C VAL A 16 -15.51 7.98 11.02
N PRO A 17 -15.24 8.58 12.21
CA PRO A 17 -14.53 9.85 12.31
C PRO A 17 -13.21 9.85 11.52
N GLU A 18 -12.96 10.90 10.72
CA GLU A 18 -11.85 10.96 9.76
C GLU A 18 -10.45 10.72 10.37
N HIS A 19 -10.26 11.07 11.64
CA HIS A 19 -9.02 10.79 12.38
C HIS A 19 -8.82 9.30 12.66
N LEU A 20 -9.91 8.55 12.90
CA LEU A 20 -9.88 7.09 13.06
C LEU A 20 -9.63 6.41 11.71
N THR A 21 -10.11 6.98 10.60
CA THR A 21 -9.83 6.48 9.24
C THR A 21 -8.37 6.68 8.84
N ARG A 22 -7.77 7.85 9.14
CA ARG A 22 -6.34 8.10 8.92
C ARG A 22 -5.43 7.24 9.80
N ASP A 23 -5.87 6.88 11.00
CA ASP A 23 -5.15 5.97 11.91
C ASP A 23 -5.28 4.50 11.48
N LEU A 24 -6.37 4.13 10.79
CA LEU A 24 -6.56 2.83 10.14
C LEU A 24 -5.78 2.70 8.82
N ASP A 25 -5.55 3.81 8.11
CA ASP A 25 -4.76 3.82 6.86
C ASP A 25 -3.25 3.68 7.10
N ARG A 26 -2.76 4.07 8.28
CA ARG A 26 -1.32 4.08 8.63
C ARG A 26 -0.95 2.92 9.53
N ASP A 27 -1.29 1.73 9.08
CA ASP A 27 -1.06 0.51 9.85
C ASP A 27 -0.40 -0.61 9.04
N ASP A 28 0.22 -0.31 7.89
CA ASP A 28 0.81 -1.30 6.98
C ASP A 28 1.71 -2.32 7.68
N LEU A 29 2.68 -1.86 8.48
CA LEU A 29 3.59 -2.75 9.23
C LEU A 29 2.83 -3.48 10.35
N SER A 30 1.99 -2.74 11.08
CA SER A 30 1.18 -3.29 12.17
C SER A 30 0.27 -4.44 11.69
N ARG A 31 -0.34 -4.25 10.51
CA ARG A 31 -1.17 -5.23 9.81
C ARG A 31 -0.37 -6.44 9.40
N MET A 32 0.83 -6.28 8.83
CA MET A 32 1.70 -7.42 8.50
C MET A 32 2.00 -8.30 9.73
N VAL A 33 2.24 -7.68 10.90
CA VAL A 33 2.47 -8.42 12.14
C VAL A 33 1.19 -9.12 12.63
N ARG A 34 0.04 -8.45 12.55
CA ARG A 34 -1.27 -9.07 12.89
C ARG A 34 -1.64 -10.22 11.97
N ASP A 35 -1.42 -10.08 10.67
CA ASP A 35 -1.72 -11.12 9.68
C ASP A 35 -0.87 -12.37 9.92
N ALA A 36 0.42 -12.19 10.25
CA ALA A 36 1.28 -13.30 10.63
C ALA A 36 0.80 -13.99 11.92
N ASN A 37 0.26 -13.22 12.88
CA ASN A 37 -0.32 -13.78 14.09
C ASN A 37 -1.63 -14.54 13.83
N ALA A 38 -2.52 -13.96 13.03
CA ALA A 38 -3.77 -14.58 12.61
C ALA A 38 -3.54 -15.86 11.77
N ALA A 39 -2.43 -15.93 11.03
CA ALA A 39 -2.00 -17.12 10.30
C ALA A 39 -1.41 -18.23 11.20
N GLY A 40 -1.35 -18.02 12.53
CA GLY A 40 -0.97 -19.03 13.52
C GLY A 40 0.42 -18.85 14.13
N ALA A 41 1.19 -17.84 13.73
CA ALA A 41 2.47 -17.55 14.38
C ALA A 41 2.23 -16.80 15.71
N SER A 42 2.42 -17.46 16.85
CA SER A 42 2.39 -16.76 18.15
C SER A 42 3.53 -15.73 18.24
N PHE A 43 3.38 -14.67 19.04
CA PHE A 43 4.49 -13.73 19.27
C PHE A 43 5.74 -14.40 19.89
N ALA A 44 5.56 -15.50 20.62
CA ALA A 44 6.69 -16.31 21.10
C ALA A 44 7.42 -17.02 19.95
N THR A 45 6.68 -17.49 18.95
CA THR A 45 7.24 -18.07 17.71
C THR A 45 8.01 -17.01 16.92
N MET A 46 7.45 -15.81 16.78
CA MET A 46 8.11 -14.69 16.09
C MET A 46 9.41 -14.27 16.80
N GLU A 47 9.38 -14.13 18.13
CA GLU A 47 10.58 -13.86 18.94
C GLU A 47 11.65 -14.92 18.72
N LYS A 48 11.26 -16.21 18.76
CA LYS A 48 12.20 -17.32 18.55
C LYS A 48 12.88 -17.21 17.18
N ARG A 49 12.11 -16.97 16.11
CA ARG A 49 12.65 -16.83 14.75
C ARG A 49 13.59 -15.65 14.61
N ALA A 50 13.20 -14.50 15.17
CA ALA A 50 14.03 -13.30 15.18
C ALA A 50 15.37 -13.55 15.89
N ARG A 51 15.32 -14.23 17.05
CA ARG A 51 16.52 -14.66 17.79
C ARG A 51 17.39 -15.63 17.00
N ASP A 52 16.79 -16.65 16.40
CA ASP A 52 17.50 -17.67 15.61
C ASP A 52 18.20 -17.05 14.38
N ALA A 53 17.64 -15.94 13.85
CA ALA A 53 18.22 -15.16 12.77
C ALA A 53 19.30 -14.14 13.22
N GLY A 54 19.57 -14.02 14.53
CA GLY A 54 20.57 -13.10 15.08
C GLY A 54 20.07 -11.68 15.36
N TYR A 55 18.78 -11.42 15.21
CA TYR A 55 18.15 -10.11 15.42
C TYR A 55 17.07 -10.23 16.51
N PRO A 56 17.44 -10.22 17.81
CA PRO A 56 16.49 -10.48 18.87
C PRO A 56 15.48 -9.32 19.01
N LEU A 57 14.20 -9.67 19.01
CA LEU A 57 13.10 -8.74 19.32
C LEU A 57 12.11 -9.44 20.25
N SER A 58 11.78 -8.76 21.36
CA SER A 58 10.95 -9.37 22.41
C SER A 58 9.50 -9.58 21.97
N ARG A 59 8.80 -10.53 22.61
CA ARG A 59 7.35 -10.74 22.40
C ARG A 59 6.54 -9.46 22.63
N SER A 60 6.92 -8.68 23.63
CA SER A 60 6.28 -7.41 23.97
C SER A 60 6.42 -6.40 22.83
N GLN A 61 7.60 -6.33 22.19
CA GLN A 61 7.80 -5.47 21.03
C GLN A 61 6.97 -5.91 19.82
N PHE A 62 6.92 -7.21 19.50
CA PHE A 62 6.01 -7.72 18.45
C PHE A 62 4.55 -7.34 18.71
N ASN A 63 4.08 -7.48 19.96
CA ASN A 63 2.74 -7.08 20.34
C ASN A 63 2.53 -5.55 20.18
N LYS A 64 3.52 -4.74 20.55
CA LYS A 64 3.44 -3.28 20.38
C LYS A 64 3.33 -2.86 18.91
N PHE A 65 4.09 -3.50 18.02
CA PHE A 65 3.96 -3.30 16.58
C PHE A 65 2.60 -3.77 16.06
N ALA A 66 2.11 -4.94 16.47
CA ALA A 66 0.79 -5.43 16.09
C ALA A 66 -0.35 -4.46 16.48
N LEU A 67 -0.23 -3.84 17.66
CA LEU A 67 -1.20 -2.88 18.19
C LEU A 67 -1.00 -1.43 17.70
N ASN A 68 -0.04 -1.19 16.80
CA ASN A 68 0.33 0.16 16.35
C ASN A 68 0.63 1.16 17.49
N THR A 69 1.23 0.68 18.60
CA THR A 69 1.52 1.52 19.79
C THR A 69 2.92 2.12 19.77
N VAL A 70 3.78 1.67 18.85
CA VAL A 70 5.11 2.24 18.63
C VAL A 70 4.95 3.52 17.81
N LYS A 71 5.46 4.65 18.32
CA LYS A 71 5.31 5.98 17.71
C LYS A 71 6.48 6.38 16.80
N SER A 72 7.61 5.68 16.89
CA SER A 72 8.81 5.91 16.09
C SER A 72 8.95 4.83 15.02
N ALA A 73 9.56 5.19 13.90
CA ALA A 73 9.95 4.21 12.90
C ALA A 73 10.90 3.16 13.52
N PRO A 74 10.71 1.87 13.22
CA PRO A 74 11.68 0.85 13.62
C PRO A 74 13.04 1.09 12.97
N ASP A 75 14.11 0.81 13.70
CA ASP A 75 15.46 0.86 13.15
C ASP A 75 15.79 -0.37 12.26
N GLU A 76 16.97 -0.41 11.67
CA GLU A 76 17.37 -1.49 10.76
C GLU A 76 17.40 -2.86 11.46
N ALA A 77 17.84 -2.93 12.71
CA ALA A 77 17.90 -4.18 13.47
C ALA A 77 16.49 -4.68 13.81
N GLU A 78 15.58 -3.76 14.18
CA GLU A 78 14.17 -4.05 14.41
C GLU A 78 13.47 -4.50 13.11
N ILE A 79 13.76 -3.86 11.97
CA ILE A 79 13.23 -4.30 10.66
C ILE A 79 13.68 -5.73 10.34
N MET A 80 14.96 -6.05 10.54
CA MET A 80 15.50 -7.41 10.31
C MET A 80 14.84 -8.43 11.25
N ALA A 81 14.68 -8.06 12.51
CA ALA A 81 14.01 -8.90 13.50
C ALA A 81 12.53 -9.15 13.16
N ILE A 82 11.80 -8.11 12.76
CA ILE A 82 10.40 -8.23 12.36
C ILE A 82 10.30 -9.13 11.13
N ALA A 83 11.10 -8.89 10.09
CA ALA A 83 11.13 -9.67 8.87
C ALA A 83 11.38 -11.16 9.12
N ALA A 84 12.37 -11.48 9.95
CA ALA A 84 12.63 -12.86 10.39
C ALA A 84 11.47 -13.44 11.21
N GLY A 85 10.91 -12.66 12.13
CA GLY A 85 9.81 -13.08 13.00
C GLY A 85 8.54 -13.46 12.23
N ILE A 86 8.15 -12.64 11.26
CA ILE A 86 6.94 -12.82 10.44
C ILE A 86 7.18 -13.61 9.15
N GLU A 87 8.41 -14.06 8.92
CA GLU A 87 8.84 -14.80 7.72
C GLU A 87 8.49 -14.09 6.41
N LYS A 88 8.80 -12.79 6.34
CA LYS A 88 8.63 -11.97 5.12
C LYS A 88 9.97 -11.38 4.66
N PRO A 89 10.14 -11.12 3.36
CA PRO A 89 11.32 -10.41 2.85
C PRO A 89 11.48 -9.04 3.52
N GLN A 90 12.71 -8.72 3.96
CA GLN A 90 13.06 -7.44 4.60
C GLN A 90 12.53 -6.25 3.81
N ARG A 91 12.68 -6.24 2.47
CA ARG A 91 12.22 -5.15 1.59
C ARG A 91 10.73 -4.82 1.76
N LEU A 92 9.87 -5.83 1.95
CA LEU A 92 8.44 -5.61 2.15
C LEU A 92 8.16 -4.98 3.51
N VAL A 93 8.87 -5.42 4.54
CA VAL A 93 8.76 -4.89 5.90
C VAL A 93 9.27 -3.45 5.97
N THR A 94 10.40 -3.16 5.32
CA THR A 94 10.93 -1.79 5.18
C THR A 94 9.94 -0.88 4.47
N ARG A 95 9.33 -1.33 3.37
CA ARG A 95 8.32 -0.55 2.65
C ARG A 95 7.09 -0.27 3.52
N ALA A 96 6.60 -1.28 4.24
CA ALA A 96 5.46 -1.13 5.15
C ALA A 96 5.78 -0.15 6.29
N ALA A 97 6.98 -0.24 6.87
CA ALA A 97 7.45 0.69 7.90
C ALA A 97 7.58 2.13 7.34
N ALA A 98 8.14 2.28 6.14
CA ALA A 98 8.31 3.58 5.51
C ALA A 98 6.95 4.24 5.20
N ARG A 99 5.98 3.48 4.71
CA ARG A 99 4.60 3.97 4.52
C ARG A 99 3.96 4.40 5.83
N GLN A 100 4.04 3.56 6.86
CA GLN A 100 3.39 3.79 8.14
C GLN A 100 3.99 4.96 8.93
N TYR A 101 5.32 5.05 9.01
CA TYR A 101 6.01 5.99 9.93
C TYR A 101 6.56 7.22 9.25
N LEU A 102 6.94 7.12 7.98
CA LEU A 102 7.63 8.19 7.26
C LEU A 102 6.73 8.84 6.21
N ASN A 103 5.48 8.37 6.08
CA ASN A 103 4.57 8.75 5.00
C ASN A 103 5.25 8.59 3.62
N PHE A 104 6.15 7.61 3.52
CA PHE A 104 6.92 7.35 2.30
C PHE A 104 6.06 6.49 1.38
N GLU A 105 5.42 7.13 0.41
CA GLU A 105 4.90 6.44 -0.77
C GLU A 105 6.06 6.22 -1.74
N SER A 106 6.45 4.96 -1.93
CA SER A 106 7.42 4.59 -2.96
C SER A 106 6.86 5.01 -4.32
N THR A 107 7.44 6.07 -4.90
CA THR A 107 7.21 6.59 -6.25
C THR A 107 7.76 5.67 -7.34
N GLU A 108 7.71 4.35 -7.16
CA GLU A 108 7.78 3.43 -8.29
C GLU A 108 6.33 3.20 -8.76
N LEU A 109 5.77 4.23 -9.44
CA LEU A 109 4.43 4.38 -10.06
C LEU A 109 3.40 5.35 -9.41
N SER A 110 3.70 6.05 -8.32
CA SER A 110 2.70 6.94 -7.67
C SER A 110 2.38 8.25 -8.42
N GLY A 111 3.09 8.58 -9.50
CA GLY A 111 2.81 9.74 -10.37
C GLY A 111 1.83 9.50 -11.52
N PHE A 112 1.31 8.28 -11.65
CA PHE A 112 0.41 7.87 -12.73
C PHE A 112 -1.03 7.71 -12.24
N SER A 113 -2.01 8.09 -13.07
CA SER A 113 -3.43 7.83 -12.81
C SER A 113 -3.72 6.32 -12.72
N ASP A 114 -4.82 5.94 -12.08
CA ASP A 114 -5.19 4.52 -11.92
C ASP A 114 -5.30 3.79 -13.27
N GLU A 115 -5.72 4.49 -14.32
CA GLU A 115 -5.75 3.98 -15.69
C GLU A 115 -4.35 3.66 -16.24
N ILE A 116 -3.38 4.56 -16.02
CA ILE A 116 -2.00 4.31 -16.44
C ILE A 116 -1.37 3.17 -15.63
N ARG A 117 -1.72 3.02 -14.35
CA ARG A 117 -1.25 1.89 -13.53
C ARG A 117 -1.74 0.55 -14.09
N VAL A 118 -2.99 0.47 -14.54
CA VAL A 118 -3.55 -0.72 -15.20
C VAL A 118 -2.82 -1.02 -16.50
N ILE A 119 -2.55 0.00 -17.32
CA ILE A 119 -1.81 -0.14 -18.58
C ILE A 119 -0.38 -0.64 -18.32
N VAL A 120 0.34 -0.03 -17.37
CA VAL A 120 1.70 -0.44 -17.01
C VAL A 120 1.73 -1.86 -16.47
N ALA A 121 0.77 -2.24 -15.62
CA ALA A 121 0.66 -3.61 -15.10
C ALA A 121 0.43 -4.63 -16.22
N HIS A 122 -0.37 -4.28 -17.25
CA HIS A 122 -0.63 -5.16 -18.38
C HIS A 122 0.60 -5.30 -19.30
N LEU A 123 1.29 -4.20 -19.60
CA LEU A 123 2.50 -4.20 -20.44
C LEU A 123 3.69 -4.93 -19.79
N ALA A 124 3.79 -4.87 -18.46
CA ALA A 124 4.83 -5.57 -17.71
C ALA A 124 4.77 -7.11 -17.86
N GLY A 125 3.60 -7.66 -18.19
CA GLY A 125 3.40 -9.09 -18.43
C GLY A 125 3.62 -9.56 -19.87
N MET A 126 3.88 -8.65 -20.82
CA MET A 126 3.99 -8.97 -22.24
C MET A 126 5.40 -9.39 -22.68
N GLN A 127 5.49 -10.07 -23.83
CA GLN A 127 6.77 -10.35 -24.47
C GLN A 127 7.40 -9.07 -25.06
N PRO A 128 8.74 -8.99 -25.15
CA PRO A 128 9.42 -7.80 -25.65
C PRO A 128 9.00 -7.36 -27.06
N GLU A 129 8.59 -8.32 -27.91
CA GLU A 129 8.07 -8.03 -29.25
C GLU A 129 6.75 -7.27 -29.22
N ASP A 130 5.85 -7.65 -28.32
CA ASP A 130 4.55 -7.00 -28.16
C ASP A 130 4.71 -5.62 -27.53
N GLN A 131 5.60 -5.47 -26.54
CA GLN A 131 5.93 -4.17 -25.97
C GLN A 131 6.47 -3.19 -27.03
N ARG A 132 7.28 -3.67 -27.98
CA ARG A 132 7.76 -2.85 -29.11
C ARG A 132 6.63 -2.41 -30.03
N ARG A 133 5.65 -3.28 -30.29
CA ARG A 133 4.46 -2.92 -31.09
C ARG A 133 3.61 -1.87 -30.39
N TRP A 134 3.38 -2.01 -29.09
CA TRP A 134 2.65 -1.03 -28.28
C TRP A 134 3.34 0.33 -28.25
N ARG A 135 4.68 0.35 -28.11
CA ARG A 135 5.47 1.59 -28.21
C ARG A 135 5.26 2.28 -29.55
N ALA A 136 5.41 1.54 -30.65
CA ALA A 136 5.26 2.10 -32.01
C ALA A 136 3.85 2.66 -32.27
N MET A 137 2.83 2.05 -31.68
CA MET A 137 1.45 2.51 -31.79
C MET A 137 1.22 3.83 -31.04
N ILE A 138 1.74 3.96 -29.82
CA ILE A 138 1.65 5.19 -29.02
C ILE A 138 2.37 6.33 -29.74
N GLU A 139 3.59 6.09 -30.23
CA GLU A 139 4.38 7.08 -30.99
C GLU A 139 3.71 7.47 -32.33
N ALA A 140 2.91 6.59 -32.91
CA ALA A 140 2.12 6.91 -34.10
C ALA A 140 0.92 7.82 -33.77
N ASP A 141 0.18 7.50 -32.70
CA ASP A 141 -0.96 8.32 -32.24
C ASP A 141 -0.52 9.74 -31.84
N GLU A 142 0.60 9.85 -31.12
CA GLU A 142 1.17 11.16 -30.75
C GLU A 142 1.52 12.00 -31.98
N ARG A 143 2.17 11.41 -32.98
CA ARG A 143 2.49 12.10 -34.24
C ARG A 143 1.23 12.58 -34.96
N SER A 144 0.21 11.72 -35.06
CA SER A 144 -1.04 12.09 -35.71
C SER A 144 -1.77 13.24 -34.98
N ARG A 145 -1.75 13.28 -33.64
CA ARG A 145 -2.34 14.39 -32.88
C ARG A 145 -1.60 15.71 -33.11
N LEU A 146 -0.27 15.68 -33.15
CA LEU A 146 0.55 16.85 -33.41
C LEU A 146 0.31 17.40 -34.84
N GLU A 147 0.23 16.52 -35.83
CA GLU A 147 -0.10 16.90 -37.21
C GLU A 147 -1.49 17.54 -37.32
N GLN A 148 -2.49 16.99 -36.63
CA GLN A 148 -3.85 17.55 -36.58
C GLN A 148 -3.91 18.91 -35.89
N GLN A 149 -3.14 19.11 -34.82
CA GLN A 149 -3.04 20.40 -34.13
C GLN A 149 -2.40 21.46 -35.02
N HIS A 150 -1.30 21.12 -35.70
CA HIS A 150 -0.64 22.04 -36.63
C HIS A 150 -1.51 22.39 -37.84
N GLN A 151 -2.36 21.47 -38.29
CA GLN A 151 -3.29 21.74 -39.39
C GLN A 151 -4.48 22.61 -38.95
N ALA A 152 -4.94 22.47 -37.70
CA ALA A 152 -5.97 23.33 -37.12
C ALA A 152 -5.50 24.76 -36.79
N GLU A 153 -4.19 24.97 -36.59
CA GLU A 153 -3.59 26.29 -36.37
C GLU A 153 -3.25 27.02 -37.69
N ALA A 154 -3.24 26.31 -38.82
CA ALA A 154 -2.92 26.85 -40.15
C ALA A 154 -4.16 27.27 -40.97
N GLU A 155 -5.38 27.00 -40.47
CA GLU A 155 -6.68 27.43 -41.02
C GLU A 155 -7.23 28.66 -40.29
#